data_AF-A0A7C5QGV6-F1
#
_entry.id   AF-A0A7C5QGV6-F1
#
_cell.length_a   1.000
_cell.length_b   1.000
_cell.length_c   1.000
_cell.angle_alpha   90.00
_cell.angle_beta   90.00
_cell.angle_gamma   90.00
#
_symmetry.space_group_name_H-M   'P 1'
#
loop_
_entity.id
_entity.type
_entity.pdbx_description
1 polymer ?
#
loop_
_entity_poly.entity_id
_entity_poly.type
_entity_poly.pdbx_seq_one_letter_code
_entity_poly.pdbx_strand_id
1 'polypeptide(L)'
;MLKAILSHAGIEYPRTHQLAELLDLAADNHIALPPDFEELRYLSPYAVEFRYDVLLGEEQEGLDEQSVRQQVAALRTWTEQRVRKEPGK
;
A
#
# COMPACT_ATOMS: atom_id res chain seq x y z
N MET A 1 -6.27 1.52 0.44
CA MET A 1 -6.40 0.34 -0.46
C MET A 1 -6.05 -0.94 0.27
N LEU A 2 -4.82 -1.12 0.77
CA LEU A 2 -4.45 -2.29 1.61
C LEU A 2 -5.43 -2.55 2.77
N LYS A 3 -5.76 -1.53 3.56
CA LYS A 3 -6.79 -1.64 4.61
C LYS A 3 -8.18 -2.06 4.10
N ALA A 4 -8.55 -1.68 2.88
CA ALA A 4 -9.83 -2.11 2.29
C ALA A 4 -9.80 -3.60 1.95
N ILE A 5 -8.66 -4.11 1.48
CA ILE A 5 -8.44 -5.53 1.20
C ILE A 5 -8.49 -6.34 2.49
N LEU A 6 -7.78 -5.89 3.53
CA LEU A 6 -7.78 -6.51 4.86
C LEU A 6 -9.19 -6.49 5.48
N SER A 7 -9.88 -5.35 5.39
CA SER A 7 -11.27 -5.22 5.85
C SER A 7 -12.22 -6.14 5.09
N HIS A 8 -12.04 -6.30 3.77
CA HIS A 8 -12.84 -7.19 2.96
C HIS A 8 -12.61 -8.67 3.32
N ALA A 9 -11.38 -9.02 3.69
CA ALA A 9 -11.02 -10.34 4.20
C ALA A 9 -11.39 -10.56 5.70
N GLY A 10 -11.99 -9.58 6.37
CA GLY A 10 -12.33 -9.66 7.80
C GLY A 10 -11.14 -9.65 8.75
N ILE A 11 -9.98 -9.18 8.28
CA ILE A 11 -8.73 -9.13 9.05
C ILE A 11 -8.64 -7.79 9.77
N GLU A 12 -8.46 -7.84 11.09
CA GLU A 12 -8.16 -6.65 11.88
C GLU A 12 -6.76 -6.14 11.59
N TYR A 13 -6.62 -4.82 11.45
CA TYR A 13 -5.36 -4.16 11.14
C TYR A 13 -5.09 -3.02 12.12
N PRO A 14 -3.81 -2.70 12.38
CA PRO A 14 -3.46 -1.63 13.30
C PRO A 14 -3.93 -0.26 12.77
N ARG A 15 -4.14 0.68 13.69
CA ARG A 15 -4.50 2.07 13.34
C ARG A 15 -3.32 2.86 12.73
N THR A 16 -2.12 2.29 12.75
CA THR A 16 -0.94 2.79 12.05
C THR A 16 -1.17 2.78 10.53
N HIS A 17 -0.48 3.66 9.81
CA HIS A 17 -0.52 3.73 8.33
C HIS A 17 0.80 3.23 7.73
N GLN A 18 1.47 2.30 8.42
CA GLN A 18 2.74 1.74 7.96
C GLN A 18 2.47 0.73 6.85
N LEU A 19 2.96 1.03 5.64
CA LEU A 19 2.70 0.20 4.46
C LEU A 19 3.31 -1.19 4.62
N ALA A 20 4.52 -1.29 5.19
CA ALA A 20 5.18 -2.56 5.49
C ALA A 20 4.31 -3.47 6.36
N GLU A 21 3.82 -2.97 7.50
CA GLU A 21 2.95 -3.75 8.40
C GLU A 21 1.67 -4.24 7.71
N LEU A 22 1.07 -3.41 6.84
CA LEU A 22 -0.15 -3.78 6.12
C LEU A 22 0.11 -4.82 5.00
N LEU A 23 1.28 -4.78 4.37
CA LEU A 23 1.71 -5.77 3.37
C LEU A 23 2.04 -7.10 4.05
N ASP A 24 2.79 -7.07 5.15
CA ASP A 24 3.11 -8.25 5.97
C ASP A 24 1.83 -8.92 6.47
N LEU A 25 0.90 -8.13 7.02
CA LEU A 25 -0.38 -8.66 7.48
C LEU A 25 -1.21 -9.31 6.36
N ALA A 26 -1.15 -8.76 5.14
CA ALA A 26 -1.80 -9.38 3.99
C ALA A 26 -1.12 -10.70 3.59
N ALA A 27 0.21 -10.74 3.57
CA ALA A 27 0.99 -11.94 3.26
C ALA A 27 0.77 -13.05 4.30
N ASP A 28 0.78 -12.71 5.60
CA ASP A 28 0.55 -13.61 6.72
C ASP A 28 -0.85 -14.25 6.68
N ASN A 29 -1.84 -13.54 6.12
CA ASN A 29 -3.19 -14.04 5.93
C ASN A 29 -3.42 -14.63 4.52
N HIS A 30 -2.34 -15.00 3.82
CA HIS A 30 -2.38 -15.65 2.50
C HIS A 30 -3.10 -14.84 1.41
N ILE A 31 -3.17 -13.52 1.55
CA ILE A 31 -3.67 -12.64 0.49
C ILE A 31 -2.56 -12.50 -0.54
N ALA A 32 -2.70 -13.20 -1.67
CA ALA A 32 -1.73 -13.17 -2.76
C ALA A 32 -1.69 -11.78 -3.41
N LEU A 33 -0.82 -10.91 -2.92
CA LEU A 33 -0.47 -9.61 -3.50
C LEU A 33 0.47 -9.80 -4.70
N PRO A 34 0.36 -8.96 -5.75
CA PRO A 34 1.38 -8.88 -6.81
C PRO A 34 2.78 -8.61 -6.22
N PRO A 35 3.84 -9.28 -6.72
CA PRO A 35 5.21 -9.08 -6.24
C PRO A 35 5.65 -7.62 -6.29
N ASP A 36 5.25 -6.91 -7.33
CA ASP A 36 5.57 -5.49 -7.55
C ASP A 36 5.04 -4.56 -6.45
N PHE A 37 4.14 -5.03 -5.57
CA PHE A 37 3.63 -4.25 -4.44
C PHE A 37 4.57 -4.24 -3.23
N GLU A 38 5.58 -5.12 -3.18
CA GLU A 38 6.61 -5.06 -2.13
C GLU A 38 7.40 -3.74 -2.18
N GLU A 39 7.60 -3.19 -3.38
CA GLU A 39 8.28 -1.90 -3.61
C GLU A 39 7.54 -0.71 -2.96
N LEU A 40 6.24 -0.86 -2.66
CA LEU A 40 5.45 0.18 -1.97
C LEU A 40 5.97 0.46 -0.55
N ARG A 41 6.75 -0.46 0.05
CA ARG A 41 7.38 -0.24 1.37
C ARG A 41 8.25 1.02 1.37
N TYR A 42 8.93 1.29 0.26
CA TYR A 42 9.79 2.46 0.07
C TYR A 42 9.03 3.79 0.10
N LEU A 43 7.70 3.78 -0.04
CA LEU A 43 6.88 4.99 0.03
C LEU A 43 6.58 5.46 1.47
N SER A 44 6.89 4.65 2.47
CA SER A 44 6.59 4.97 3.88
C SER A 44 7.27 6.26 4.38
N PRO A 45 8.56 6.52 4.08
CA PRO A 45 9.24 7.77 4.46
C PRO A 45 8.59 9.03 3.83
N TYR A 46 8.20 8.96 2.55
CA TYR A 46 7.56 10.08 1.85
C TYR A 46 6.22 10.51 2.49
N ALA A 47 5.49 9.59 3.12
CA ALA A 47 4.25 9.91 3.85
C ALA A 47 4.51 10.62 5.19
N VAL A 48 5.69 10.40 5.80
CA VAL A 48 6.14 11.07 7.03
C VAL A 48 6.69 12.45 6.70
N GLU A 49 7.50 12.56 5.65
CA GLU A 49 8.15 13.80 5.24
C GLU A 49 7.14 14.87 4.81
N PHE A 50 6.08 14.48 4.09
CA PHE A 50 4.98 15.39 3.74
C PHE A 50 4.28 15.99 4.98
N ARG A 51 4.30 15.32 6.13
CA ARG A 51 3.65 15.83 7.36
C ARG A 51 4.49 16.86 8.10
N TYR A 52 5.80 16.83 7.94
CA TYR A 52 6.69 17.71 8.71
C TYR A 52 7.31 18.83 7.86
N ASP A 53 7.01 18.90 6.55
CA ASP A 53 7.61 19.87 5.61
C ASP A 53 9.16 19.86 5.64
N VAL A 54 9.74 18.79 6.20
CA VAL A 54 11.18 18.61 6.27
C VAL A 54 11.56 17.91 4.99
N LEU A 55 11.86 18.69 3.96
CA LEU A 55 12.76 18.25 2.90
C LEU A 55 14.12 17.98 3.58
N LEU A 56 14.30 16.78 4.12
CA LEU A 56 15.59 16.36 4.66
C LEU A 56 16.58 16.25 3.50
N GLY A 57 17.76 16.83 3.70
CA GLY A 57 18.74 17.07 2.67
C GLY A 57 19.16 15.86 1.87
N GLU A 58 19.36 16.11 0.58
CA GLU A 58 20.46 15.60 -0.25
C GLU A 58 20.89 14.14 -0.04
N GLU A 59 19.96 13.17 -0.02
CA GLU A 59 20.26 11.75 -0.31
C GLU A 59 19.00 10.87 -0.45
N GLN A 60 17.90 11.43 -0.93
CA GLN A 60 16.81 10.59 -1.44
C GLN A 60 17.07 10.30 -2.91
N GLU A 61 17.22 9.02 -3.25
CA GLU A 61 17.05 8.59 -4.64
C GLU A 61 15.74 9.19 -5.14
N GLY A 62 15.83 10.02 -6.19
CA GLY A 62 14.70 10.82 -6.66
C GLY A 62 13.49 9.92 -6.88
N LEU A 63 12.40 10.24 -6.21
CA LEU A 63 11.15 9.51 -6.36
C LEU A 63 10.74 9.54 -7.83
N ASP A 64 10.73 8.38 -8.49
CA ASP A 64 10.16 8.28 -9.83
C ASP A 64 8.63 8.40 -9.73
N GLU A 65 8.14 9.64 -9.82
CA GLU A 65 6.72 9.95 -9.76
C GLU A 65 5.89 9.13 -10.76
N GLN A 66 6.43 8.84 -11.94
CA GLN A 66 5.70 8.09 -12.96
C GLN A 66 5.54 6.63 -12.51
N SER A 67 6.61 6.00 -12.05
CA SER A 67 6.59 4.65 -11.50
C SER A 67 5.62 4.55 -10.32
N VAL A 68 5.68 5.50 -9.37
CA VAL A 68 4.78 5.52 -8.21
C VAL A 68 3.33 5.67 -8.63
N ARG A 69 3.02 6.56 -9.58
CA ARG A 69 1.65 6.71 -10.10
C ARG A 69 1.15 5.43 -10.74
N GLN A 70 1.99 4.71 -11.49
CA GLN A 70 1.64 3.43 -12.09
C GLN A 70 1.36 2.37 -11.03
N GLN A 71 2.20 2.27 -10.00
CA GLN A 71 2.01 1.34 -8.88
C GLN A 71 0.71 1.62 -8.10
N VAL A 72 0.43 2.89 -7.80
CA VAL A 72 -0.81 3.31 -7.12
C VAL A 72 -2.04 2.99 -7.96
N ALA A 73 -1.99 3.25 -9.27
CA ALA A 73 -3.07 2.92 -10.19
C ALA A 73 -3.30 1.40 -10.26
N ALA A 74 -2.23 0.61 -10.36
CA ALA A 74 -2.30 -0.85 -10.37
C ALA A 74 -2.90 -1.39 -9.07
N LEU A 75 -2.44 -0.90 -7.90
CA LEU A 75 -2.98 -1.26 -6.59
C LEU A 75 -4.47 -0.93 -6.48
N ARG A 76 -4.89 0.22 -7.02
CA ARG A 76 -6.30 0.61 -7.04
C ARG A 76 -7.14 -0.34 -7.87
N THR A 77 -6.78 -0.57 -9.12
CA THR A 77 -7.50 -1.47 -10.02
C THR A 77 -7.58 -2.87 -9.44
N TRP A 78 -6.47 -3.38 -8.92
CA TRP A 78 -6.41 -4.69 -8.28
C TRP A 78 -7.33 -4.77 -7.05
N THR A 79 -7.33 -3.75 -6.20
CA THR A 79 -8.19 -3.68 -5.00
C THR A 79 -9.66 -3.68 -5.41
N GLU A 80 -10.03 -2.83 -6.37
CA GLU A 80 -11.40 -2.72 -6.85
C GLU A 80 -11.89 -4.03 -7.47
N GLN A 81 -11.05 -4.76 -8.21
CA GLN A 81 -11.41 -6.06 -8.78
C GLN A 81 -11.69 -7.13 -7.72
N ARG A 82 -10.98 -7.12 -6.58
CA ARG A 82 -11.22 -8.08 -5.50
C ARG A 82 -12.42 -7.70 -4.65
N VAL A 83 -12.53 -6.44 -4.26
CA VAL A 83 -13.63 -5.96 -3.42
C VAL A 83 -14.97 -5.97 -4.19
N ARG A 84 -14.99 -5.77 -5.52
CA ARG A 84 -16.22 -5.89 -6.34
C ARG A 84 -16.64 -7.33 -6.65
N LYS A 85 -15.77 -8.32 -6.48
CA LYS A 85 -16.02 -9.69 -6.98
C LYS A 85 -16.99 -10.52 -6.12
N GLU A 86 -17.55 -9.97 -5.05
CA GLU A 86 -18.68 -10.59 -4.34
C GLU A 86 -20.01 -9.92 -4.71
N PRO A 87 -20.83 -10.53 -5.58
CA PRO A 87 -22.27 -10.50 -5.43
C PRO A 87 -22.67 -11.60 -4.43
N GLY A 88 -23.10 -11.20 -3.24
CA GLY A 88 -23.98 -12.02 -2.40
C GLY A 88 -23.30 -12.99 -1.43
N LYS A 89 -23.44 -12.68 -0.15
CA LYS A 89 -23.92 -13.67 0.81
C LYS A 89 -25.39 -13.38 1.10
#